data_AF-A0A2P5K6Q0-F1
#
_entry.id   AF-A0A2P5K6Q0-F1
#
_cell.length_a   1.000
_cell.length_b   1.000
_cell.length_c   1.000
_cell.angle_alpha   90.00
_cell.angle_beta   90.00
_cell.angle_gamma   90.00
#
_symmetry.space_group_name_H-M   'P 1'
#
loop_
_entity.id
_entity.type
_entity.pdbx_description
1 polymer ?
#
loop_
_entity_poly.entity_id
_entity_poly.type
_entity_poly.pdbx_seq_one_letter_code
_entity_poly.pdbx_strand_id
1 'polypeptide(L)'
;MDFDLNAALNPHSSYVCAGQAGQQPAASAPPRPSSNDALTRPPTQPTTYDDLPSELIAQIGDYVPIQDVMPFATVDRRTYHAMQTRRLVHRYWQRANQAVSLASVNQLLDEMGGALSNPAQHAEPIDALSQRLRALPEAERVEAFKRVFAAAERIPQDGVRIQKALLRTFFNFPPSRRVELFDFAYAMAERRAPGQDNIWAELADSLQFFSFRSPFVEQRYQALLARLASLRVSEQADLIPVLSNLLLYSNKTDPRVPERYALLRRHALQLPPSHQGASVGMLASCVRILPQAEQFAQYTQMR
;
A
#
# COMPACT_ATOMS: atom_id res chain seq x y z
N MET A 1 -11.81 12.50 33.50
CA MET A 1 -11.00 11.26 33.56
C MET A 1 -10.00 11.38 32.43
N ASP A 2 -8.86 12.00 32.73
CA ASP A 2 -7.80 12.27 31.77
C ASP A 2 -6.82 11.10 31.81
N PHE A 3 -6.76 10.35 30.70
CA PHE A 3 -5.79 9.29 30.49
C PHE A 3 -4.50 9.93 29.94
N ASP A 4 -3.48 10.04 30.80
CA ASP A 4 -2.14 10.46 30.40
C ASP A 4 -1.40 9.27 29.75
N LEU A 5 -1.21 9.38 28.44
CA LEU A 5 -0.58 8.38 27.57
C LEU A 5 0.95 8.27 27.76
N ASN A 6 1.57 9.10 28.62
CA ASN A 6 3.02 9.09 28.84
C ASN A 6 3.51 8.05 29.85
N ALA A 7 2.62 7.33 30.54
CA ALA A 7 3.00 6.34 31.55
C ALA A 7 3.25 4.92 30.97
N ALA A 8 2.96 4.66 29.69
CA ALA A 8 2.95 3.31 29.13
C ALA A 8 4.19 2.91 28.30
N LEU A 9 5.22 3.75 28.17
CA LEU A 9 6.31 3.50 27.21
C LEU A 9 7.75 3.57 27.77
N ASN A 10 7.96 3.48 29.08
CA ASN A 10 9.31 3.38 29.65
C ASN A 10 9.55 2.06 30.40
N PRO A 11 10.39 1.16 29.87
CA PRO A 11 11.05 0.14 30.68
C PRO A 11 12.58 0.31 30.60
N HIS A 12 13.11 1.35 31.23
CA HIS A 12 14.51 1.40 31.64
C HIS A 12 14.60 1.70 33.13
N SER A 13 14.62 0.63 33.93
CA SER A 13 15.06 0.68 35.32
C SER A 13 15.91 -0.55 35.62
N SER A 14 17.22 -0.29 35.65
CA SER A 14 18.23 -0.86 36.57
C SER A 14 17.93 -2.21 37.22
N TYR A 15 18.64 -3.25 36.77
CA TYR A 15 18.99 -4.38 37.62
C TYR A 15 20.28 -4.05 38.38
N VAL A 16 20.13 -3.66 39.65
CA VAL A 16 21.16 -3.78 40.68
C VAL A 16 20.64 -4.80 41.67
N CYS A 17 21.31 -5.95 41.77
CA CYS A 17 21.17 -6.84 42.92
C CYS A 17 22.55 -7.34 43.34
N ALA A 18 22.78 -7.15 44.63
CA ALA A 18 24.04 -7.31 45.34
C ALA A 18 24.40 -8.78 45.61
N GLY A 19 25.70 -9.03 45.76
CA GLY A 19 26.25 -10.17 46.48
C GLY A 19 27.35 -9.71 47.45
N GLN A 20 26.98 -9.48 48.72
CA GLN A 20 27.87 -9.56 49.90
C GLN A 20 28.30 -11.03 50.10
N ALA A 21 29.37 -11.42 50.79
CA ALA A 21 30.52 -10.79 51.42
C ALA A 21 31.54 -11.91 51.74
N GLY A 22 32.81 -11.57 51.93
CA GLY A 22 33.82 -12.46 52.53
C GLY A 22 35.16 -11.74 52.70
N GLN A 23 35.52 -11.37 53.93
CA GLN A 23 36.73 -10.63 54.30
C GLN A 23 37.90 -11.55 54.69
N GLN A 24 39.10 -11.18 54.18
CA GLN A 24 40.46 -11.11 54.82
C GLN A 24 41.23 -12.39 55.25
N PRO A 25 42.59 -12.33 55.45
CA PRO A 25 43.60 -11.25 55.25
C PRO A 25 44.92 -11.67 54.53
N ALA A 26 45.88 -10.73 54.47
CA ALA A 26 47.11 -10.63 53.68
C ALA A 26 48.29 -11.59 53.99
N ALA A 27 49.14 -11.87 52.98
CA ALA A 27 50.61 -11.70 52.97
C ALA A 27 51.29 -12.18 51.65
N SER A 28 52.32 -11.44 51.23
CA SER A 28 53.48 -11.82 50.39
C SER A 28 53.38 -11.92 48.85
N ALA A 29 54.07 -10.99 48.17
CA ALA A 29 54.58 -11.08 46.78
C ALA A 29 55.78 -12.09 46.69
N PRO A 30 56.39 -12.48 45.53
CA PRO A 30 56.43 -11.92 44.13
C PRO A 30 56.37 -13.04 43.03
N PRO A 31 56.86 -12.93 41.75
CA PRO A 31 57.24 -11.81 40.88
C PRO A 31 56.48 -11.73 39.52
N ARG A 32 56.70 -10.63 38.78
CA ARG A 32 56.21 -10.35 37.42
C ARG A 32 56.76 -11.31 36.35
N PRO A 33 55.99 -11.58 35.28
CA PRO A 33 56.53 -11.74 33.93
C PRO A 33 56.22 -10.51 33.06
N SER A 34 57.18 -10.23 32.19
CA SER A 34 57.36 -9.04 31.37
C SER A 34 56.27 -8.76 30.35
N SER A 35 56.14 -7.47 30.03
CA SER A 35 55.62 -6.94 28.77
C SER A 35 56.18 -7.70 27.57
N ASN A 36 55.27 -8.16 26.70
CA ASN A 36 55.31 -8.00 25.25
C ASN A 36 54.26 -8.93 24.64
N ASP A 37 53.04 -8.41 24.51
CA ASP A 37 52.23 -8.68 23.31
C ASP A 37 51.16 -7.60 23.23
N ALA A 38 51.57 -6.47 22.65
CA ALA A 38 50.66 -5.55 22.02
C ALA A 38 50.07 -6.25 20.78
N LEU A 39 49.17 -7.20 21.01
CA LEU A 39 48.23 -7.63 20.01
C LEU A 39 47.33 -6.43 19.75
N THR A 40 47.63 -5.78 18.62
CA THR A 40 46.92 -4.70 17.98
C THR A 40 45.43 -4.99 18.00
N ARG A 41 44.75 -4.51 19.05
CA ARG A 41 43.30 -4.41 19.07
C ARG A 41 42.98 -3.43 17.93
N PRO A 42 42.18 -3.80 16.92
CA PRO A 42 41.73 -2.81 15.95
C PRO A 42 41.10 -1.67 16.76
N PRO A 43 41.38 -0.40 16.44
CA PRO A 43 40.75 0.68 17.16
C PRO A 43 39.25 0.45 17.04
N THR A 44 38.57 0.30 18.18
CA THR A 44 37.12 0.48 18.29
C THR A 44 36.86 1.90 17.81
N GLN A 45 36.68 2.02 16.51
CA GLN A 45 36.45 3.29 15.83
C GLN A 45 35.12 3.81 16.35
N PRO A 46 35.01 5.09 16.70
CA PRO A 46 33.75 5.66 17.13
C PRO A 46 32.70 5.40 16.03
N THR A 47 31.58 4.77 16.38
CA THR A 47 30.40 4.66 15.50
C THR A 47 29.59 5.94 15.62
N THR A 48 30.21 7.08 15.34
CA THR A 48 29.52 8.37 15.30
C THR A 48 29.07 8.69 13.87
N TYR A 49 28.05 9.53 13.72
CA TYR A 49 27.49 9.90 12.42
C TYR A 49 28.56 10.45 11.45
N ASP A 50 29.52 11.20 11.98
CA ASP A 50 30.62 11.80 11.21
C ASP A 50 31.52 10.74 10.54
N ASP A 51 31.56 9.53 11.07
CA ASP A 51 32.37 8.42 10.55
C ASP A 51 31.64 7.58 9.49
N LEU A 52 30.33 7.79 9.29
CA LEU A 52 29.53 6.97 8.37
C LEU A 52 29.89 7.25 6.91
N PRO A 53 30.29 6.25 6.09
CA PRO A 53 30.51 6.43 4.66
C PRO A 53 29.30 7.01 3.92
N SER A 54 29.54 7.76 2.83
CA SER A 54 28.49 8.46 2.08
C SER A 54 27.45 7.50 1.49
N GLU A 55 27.86 6.27 1.18
CA GLU A 55 27.02 5.19 0.71
C GLU A 55 26.00 4.76 1.78
N LEU A 56 26.41 4.67 3.04
CA LEU A 56 25.50 4.36 4.15
C LEU A 56 24.55 5.53 4.42
N ILE A 57 25.02 6.78 4.30
CA ILE A 57 24.15 7.96 4.41
C ILE A 57 23.09 7.94 3.30
N ALA A 58 23.46 7.63 2.07
CA ALA A 58 22.52 7.49 0.95
C ALA A 58 21.51 6.34 1.21
N GLN A 59 21.98 5.19 1.71
CA GLN A 59 21.12 4.06 2.05
C GLN A 59 20.14 4.38 3.19
N ILE A 60 20.57 5.11 4.22
CA ILE A 60 19.66 5.64 5.25
C ILE A 60 18.64 6.57 4.59
N GLY A 61 19.10 7.42 3.67
CA GLY A 61 18.30 8.33 2.87
C GLY A 61 17.13 7.68 2.11
N ASP A 62 17.31 6.45 1.63
CA ASP A 62 16.26 5.70 0.93
C ASP A 62 15.08 5.34 1.84
N TYR A 63 15.30 5.28 3.16
CA TYR A 63 14.25 5.04 4.17
C TYR A 63 13.69 6.33 4.78
N VAL A 64 14.25 7.49 4.47
CA VAL A 64 13.77 8.78 4.98
C VAL A 64 12.42 9.10 4.33
N PRO A 65 11.34 9.36 5.11
CA PRO A 65 10.07 9.80 4.57
C PRO A 65 10.24 11.03 3.69
N ILE A 66 9.48 11.12 2.60
CA ILE A 66 9.68 12.18 1.60
C ILE A 66 9.65 13.60 2.21
N GLN A 67 8.83 13.81 3.25
CA GLN A 67 8.68 15.10 3.93
C GLN A 67 9.95 15.51 4.70
N ASP A 68 10.75 14.54 5.14
CA ASP A 68 11.94 14.75 5.96
C ASP A 68 13.24 14.73 5.15
N VAL A 69 13.16 14.51 3.84
CA VAL A 69 14.33 14.43 2.94
C VAL A 69 15.15 15.72 2.98
N MET A 70 14.51 16.89 2.96
CA MET A 70 15.24 18.15 2.99
C MET A 70 15.86 18.44 4.37
N PRO A 71 15.12 18.36 5.49
CA PRO A 71 15.71 18.45 6.83
C PRO A 71 16.94 17.55 7.00
N PHE A 72 16.83 16.27 6.64
CA PHE A 72 17.93 15.31 6.75
C PHE A 72 19.10 15.67 5.83
N ALA A 73 18.83 16.03 4.57
CA ALA A 73 19.88 16.37 3.63
C ALA A 73 20.64 17.66 3.97
N THR A 74 20.08 18.53 4.82
CA THR A 74 20.72 19.80 5.22
C THR A 74 21.52 19.71 6.52
N VAL A 75 21.62 18.54 7.14
CA VAL A 75 22.41 18.34 8.38
C VAL A 75 23.86 18.79 8.20
N ASP A 76 24.48 18.41 7.08
CA ASP A 76 25.82 18.84 6.71
C ASP A 76 26.04 18.73 5.19
N ARG A 77 27.20 19.23 4.72
CA ARG A 77 27.54 19.25 3.29
C ARG A 77 27.73 17.85 2.68
N ARG A 78 28.32 16.91 3.41
CA ARG A 78 28.54 15.53 2.94
C ARG A 78 27.18 14.84 2.75
N THR A 79 26.29 14.97 3.72
CA THR A 79 24.95 14.41 3.69
C THR A 79 24.12 15.00 2.57
N TYR A 80 24.22 16.32 2.36
CA TYR A 80 23.60 16.98 1.22
C TYR A 80 24.01 16.35 -0.11
N HIS A 81 25.30 16.11 -0.32
CA HIS A 81 25.80 15.48 -1.55
C HIS A 81 25.42 14.00 -1.64
N ALA A 82 25.52 13.23 -0.55
CA ALA A 82 25.11 11.82 -0.51
C ALA A 82 23.61 11.64 -0.86
N MET A 83 22.77 12.58 -0.44
CA MET A 83 21.32 12.58 -0.67
C MET A 83 20.89 13.10 -2.06
N GLN A 84 21.80 13.27 -3.03
CA GLN A 84 21.49 13.91 -4.32
C GLN A 84 20.27 13.30 -5.03
N THR A 85 20.23 11.97 -5.16
CA THR A 85 19.13 11.27 -5.82
C THR A 85 17.81 11.44 -5.08
N ARG A 86 17.83 11.26 -3.75
CA ARG A 86 16.64 11.38 -2.91
C ARG A 86 16.07 12.80 -2.92
N ARG A 87 16.94 13.82 -2.91
CA ARG A 87 16.53 15.23 -3.07
C ARG A 87 15.92 15.52 -4.43
N LEU A 88 16.40 14.86 -5.49
CA LEU A 88 15.78 14.98 -6.82
C LEU A 88 14.35 14.42 -6.80
N VAL A 89 14.12 13.27 -6.17
CA VAL A 89 12.77 12.72 -5.97
C VAL A 89 11.89 13.68 -5.17
N HIS A 90 12.39 14.23 -4.06
CA HIS A 90 11.69 15.25 -3.26
C HIS A 90 11.27 16.45 -4.11
N ARG A 91 12.15 16.95 -4.98
CA ARG A 91 11.83 18.07 -5.87
C ARG A 91 10.66 17.75 -6.81
N TYR A 92 10.63 16.55 -7.38
CA TYR A 92 9.51 16.13 -8.23
C TYR A 92 8.23 15.90 -7.43
N TRP A 93 8.32 15.33 -6.24
CA TRP A 93 7.19 15.21 -5.31
C TRP A 93 6.61 16.58 -4.93
N GLN A 94 7.45 17.57 -4.63
CA GLN A 94 7.00 18.92 -4.32
C GLN A 94 6.30 19.58 -5.53
N ARG A 95 6.86 19.42 -6.73
CA ARG A 95 6.24 19.93 -7.97
C ARG A 95 4.93 19.22 -8.30
N ALA A 96 4.83 17.91 -8.05
CA ALA A 96 3.60 17.15 -8.21
C ALA A 96 2.48 17.72 -7.32
N ASN A 97 2.78 18.07 -6.07
CA ASN A 97 1.83 18.71 -5.16
C ASN A 97 1.39 20.12 -5.61
N GLN A 98 2.15 20.75 -6.49
CA GLN A 98 1.88 22.08 -7.02
C GLN A 98 1.28 22.05 -8.43
N ALA A 99 1.05 20.88 -9.02
CA ALA A 99 0.45 20.78 -10.35
C ALA A 99 -0.98 21.36 -10.34
N VAL A 100 -1.27 22.20 -11.34
CA VAL A 100 -2.55 22.92 -11.48
C VAL A 100 -3.21 22.73 -12.86
N SER A 101 -2.56 22.04 -13.78
CA SER A 101 -3.09 21.75 -15.12
C SER A 101 -2.60 20.40 -15.64
N LEU A 102 -3.31 19.84 -16.62
CA LEU A 102 -2.87 18.66 -17.39
C LEU A 102 -1.53 18.91 -18.08
N ALA A 103 -1.26 20.12 -18.56
CA ALA A 103 0.03 20.48 -19.14
C ALA A 103 1.17 20.34 -18.11
N SER A 104 0.96 20.84 -16.89
CA SER A 104 1.92 20.68 -15.78
C SER A 104 2.12 19.21 -15.40
N VAL A 105 1.04 18.41 -15.41
CA VAL A 105 1.11 16.97 -15.17
C VAL A 105 1.96 16.29 -16.23
N ASN A 106 1.66 16.51 -17.52
CA ASN A 106 2.41 15.89 -18.63
C ASN A 106 3.89 16.28 -18.60
N GLN A 107 4.18 17.57 -18.42
CA GLN A 107 5.54 18.05 -18.29
C GLN A 107 6.28 17.34 -17.14
N LEU A 108 5.65 17.18 -15.98
CA LEU A 108 6.27 16.51 -14.85
C LEU A 108 6.51 15.01 -15.13
N LEU A 109 5.55 14.32 -15.75
CA LEU A 109 5.69 12.91 -16.15
C LEU A 109 6.85 12.71 -17.14
N ASP A 110 6.95 13.58 -18.14
CA ASP A 110 8.00 13.51 -19.16
C ASP A 110 9.38 13.80 -18.57
N GLU A 111 9.50 14.85 -17.75
CA GLU A 111 10.76 15.19 -17.09
C GLU A 111 11.23 14.11 -16.11
N MET A 112 10.33 13.51 -15.33
CA MET A 112 10.68 12.38 -14.46
C MET A 112 11.15 11.17 -15.26
N GLY A 113 10.51 10.89 -16.40
CA GLY A 113 10.91 9.82 -17.31
C GLY A 113 12.35 9.94 -17.82
N GLY A 114 12.84 11.17 -18.01
CA GLY A 114 14.22 11.43 -18.41
C GLY A 114 15.21 11.53 -17.25
N ALA A 115 14.78 12.04 -16.09
CA ALA A 115 15.67 12.37 -14.99
C ALA A 115 15.82 11.25 -13.94
N LEU A 116 14.78 10.44 -13.72
CA LEU A 116 14.77 9.38 -12.71
C LEU A 116 14.97 8.02 -13.37
N SER A 117 16.21 7.51 -13.31
CA SER A 117 16.62 6.28 -13.99
C SER A 117 16.02 5.01 -13.37
N ASN A 118 15.69 5.01 -12.08
CA ASN A 118 15.05 3.86 -11.42
C ASN A 118 13.53 4.09 -11.35
N PRO A 119 12.70 3.23 -11.95
CA PRO A 119 11.25 3.35 -11.91
C PRO A 119 10.64 3.43 -10.50
N ALA A 120 11.26 2.80 -9.49
CA ALA A 120 10.77 2.89 -8.10
C ALA A 120 10.80 4.33 -7.56
N GLN A 121 11.70 5.18 -8.05
CA GLN A 121 11.80 6.59 -7.65
C GLN A 121 10.60 7.43 -8.09
N HIS A 122 9.79 6.92 -9.02
CA HIS A 122 8.58 7.59 -9.49
C HIS A 122 7.42 7.43 -8.50
N ALA A 123 7.50 6.49 -7.54
CA ALA A 123 6.39 6.14 -6.66
C ALA A 123 5.80 7.36 -5.92
N GLU A 124 6.63 8.11 -5.19
CA GLU A 124 6.12 9.23 -4.38
C GLU A 124 5.66 10.42 -5.21
N PRO A 125 6.36 10.87 -6.28
CA PRO A 125 5.83 11.90 -7.15
C PRO A 125 4.51 11.52 -7.84
N ILE A 126 4.37 10.26 -8.29
CA ILE A 126 3.15 9.78 -8.94
C ILE A 126 2.00 9.64 -7.92
N ASP A 127 2.29 9.20 -6.70
CA ASP A 127 1.31 9.18 -5.60
C ASP A 127 0.84 10.62 -5.26
N ALA A 128 1.75 11.59 -5.18
CA ALA A 128 1.40 13.00 -4.98
C ALA A 128 0.54 13.57 -6.13
N LEU A 129 0.87 13.25 -7.39
CA LEU A 129 0.02 13.61 -8.53
C LEU A 129 -1.37 13.00 -8.43
N SER A 130 -1.48 11.75 -7.96
CA SER A 130 -2.76 11.06 -7.78
C SER A 130 -3.67 11.82 -6.81
N GLN A 131 -3.11 12.31 -5.70
CA GLN A 131 -3.82 13.10 -4.69
C GLN A 131 -4.19 14.49 -5.22
N ARG A 132 -3.38 15.03 -6.13
CA ARG A 132 -3.57 16.36 -6.72
C ARG A 132 -4.66 16.43 -7.79
N LEU A 133 -5.10 15.31 -8.37
CA LEU A 133 -6.07 15.28 -9.48
C LEU A 133 -7.34 16.09 -9.21
N ARG A 134 -7.84 16.12 -7.96
CA ARG A 134 -9.05 16.87 -7.59
C ARG A 134 -8.89 18.39 -7.73
N ALA A 135 -7.66 18.91 -7.70
CA ALA A 135 -7.40 20.33 -7.79
C ALA A 135 -7.26 20.83 -9.23
N LEU A 136 -7.17 19.93 -10.21
CA LEU A 136 -7.12 20.29 -11.62
C LEU A 136 -8.49 20.79 -12.11
N PRO A 137 -8.54 21.57 -13.21
CA PRO A 137 -9.79 21.91 -13.89
C PRO A 137 -10.58 20.67 -14.27
N GLU A 138 -11.90 20.68 -14.07
CA GLU A 138 -12.74 19.49 -14.28
C GLU A 138 -12.61 18.88 -15.69
N ALA A 139 -12.50 19.74 -16.71
CA ALA A 139 -12.32 19.33 -18.10
C ALA A 139 -11.04 18.50 -18.33
N GLU A 140 -10.02 18.66 -17.48
CA GLU A 140 -8.71 18.05 -17.62
C GLU A 140 -8.54 16.78 -16.77
N ARG A 141 -9.38 16.61 -15.73
CA ARG A 141 -9.20 15.54 -14.72
C ARG A 141 -9.21 14.14 -15.33
N VAL A 142 -10.05 13.89 -16.34
CA VAL A 142 -10.20 12.57 -16.97
C VAL A 142 -8.90 12.16 -17.65
N GLU A 143 -8.30 13.05 -18.44
CA GLU A 143 -7.03 12.75 -19.11
C GLU A 143 -5.87 12.72 -18.12
N ALA A 144 -5.85 13.61 -17.13
CA ALA A 144 -4.84 13.58 -16.07
C ALA A 144 -4.90 12.25 -15.28
N PHE A 145 -6.10 11.75 -14.98
CA PHE A 145 -6.28 10.44 -14.36
C PHE A 145 -5.65 9.34 -15.21
N LYS A 146 -6.00 9.25 -16.51
CA LYS A 146 -5.48 8.20 -17.38
C LYS A 146 -3.95 8.23 -17.46
N ARG A 147 -3.37 9.44 -17.56
CA ARG A 147 -1.91 9.65 -17.61
C ARG A 147 -1.22 9.18 -16.33
N VAL A 148 -1.71 9.61 -15.17
CA VAL A 148 -1.15 9.22 -13.87
C VAL A 148 -1.34 7.72 -13.61
N PHE A 149 -2.50 7.18 -13.95
CA PHE A 149 -2.80 5.76 -13.83
C PHE A 149 -1.89 4.89 -14.70
N ALA A 150 -1.63 5.32 -15.94
CA ALA A 150 -0.68 4.64 -16.83
C ALA A 150 0.77 4.80 -16.38
N ALA A 151 1.15 5.97 -15.84
CA ALA A 151 2.49 6.17 -15.28
C ALA A 151 2.75 5.23 -14.09
N ALA A 152 1.74 5.04 -13.23
CA ALA A 152 1.83 4.13 -12.09
C ALA A 152 2.08 2.66 -12.51
N GLU A 153 1.62 2.22 -13.69
CA GLU A 153 1.88 0.85 -14.16
C GLU A 153 3.38 0.54 -14.32
N ARG A 154 4.20 1.56 -14.58
CA ARG A 154 5.64 1.41 -14.80
C ARG A 154 6.44 1.29 -13.50
N ILE A 155 5.79 1.40 -12.34
CA ILE A 155 6.43 1.43 -11.02
C ILE A 155 6.37 0.03 -10.40
N PRO A 156 7.51 -0.65 -10.21
CA PRO A 156 7.54 -1.95 -9.56
C PRO A 156 7.00 -1.86 -8.13
N GLN A 157 6.21 -2.87 -7.71
CA GLN A 157 5.62 -3.04 -6.37
C GLN A 157 4.59 -1.95 -5.98
N ASP A 158 4.94 -0.67 -6.06
CA ASP A 158 4.10 0.45 -5.66
C ASP A 158 3.05 0.86 -6.70
N GLY A 159 3.28 0.54 -7.97
CA GLY A 159 2.40 0.96 -9.05
C GLY A 159 0.95 0.52 -8.87
N VAL A 160 0.76 -0.72 -8.44
CA VAL A 160 -0.57 -1.30 -8.16
C VAL A 160 -1.22 -0.58 -6.97
N ARG A 161 -0.47 -0.32 -5.91
CA ARG A 161 -0.96 0.42 -4.73
C ARG A 161 -1.50 1.79 -5.12
N ILE A 162 -0.77 2.52 -5.97
CA ILE A 162 -1.19 3.85 -6.44
C ILE A 162 -2.44 3.75 -7.34
N GLN A 163 -2.50 2.77 -8.25
CA GLN A 163 -3.70 2.57 -9.07
C GLN A 163 -4.94 2.19 -8.26
N LYS A 164 -4.78 1.35 -7.24
CA LYS A 164 -5.84 1.03 -6.28
C LYS A 164 -6.36 2.29 -5.57
N ALA A 165 -5.46 3.16 -5.13
CA ALA A 165 -5.83 4.45 -4.54
C ALA A 165 -6.56 5.37 -5.54
N LEU A 166 -6.09 5.43 -6.79
CA LEU A 166 -6.75 6.18 -7.86
C LEU A 166 -8.18 5.71 -8.11
N LEU A 167 -8.44 4.39 -8.16
CA LEU A 167 -9.80 3.86 -8.38
C LEU A 167 -10.78 4.30 -7.29
N ARG A 168 -10.32 4.44 -6.04
CA ARG A 168 -11.14 4.97 -4.94
C ARG A 168 -11.55 6.43 -5.16
N THR A 169 -10.92 7.15 -6.09
CA THR A 169 -11.30 8.51 -6.45
C THR A 169 -12.38 8.60 -7.52
N PHE A 170 -12.88 7.47 -8.07
CA PHE A 170 -13.90 7.43 -9.13
C PHE A 170 -15.16 8.25 -8.83
N PHE A 171 -15.61 8.29 -7.57
CA PHE A 171 -16.78 9.05 -7.18
C PHE A 171 -16.66 10.56 -7.40
N ASN A 172 -15.43 11.09 -7.54
CA ASN A 172 -15.18 12.51 -7.79
C ASN A 172 -15.38 12.92 -9.25
N PHE A 173 -15.54 11.95 -10.15
CA PHE A 173 -15.78 12.21 -11.57
C PHE A 173 -17.28 12.25 -11.85
N PRO A 174 -17.74 13.05 -12.83
CA PRO A 174 -19.13 13.02 -13.29
C PRO A 174 -19.52 11.61 -13.76
N PRO A 175 -20.77 11.16 -13.52
CA PRO A 175 -21.23 9.84 -13.96
C PRO A 175 -20.98 9.53 -15.44
N SER A 176 -21.09 10.55 -16.31
CA SER A 176 -20.82 10.44 -17.75
C SER A 176 -19.38 10.04 -18.10
N ARG A 177 -18.41 10.31 -17.22
CA ARG A 177 -16.98 10.01 -17.40
C ARG A 177 -16.53 8.75 -16.68
N ARG A 178 -17.30 8.27 -15.69
CA ARG A 178 -16.93 7.08 -14.90
C ARG A 178 -16.85 5.82 -15.76
N VAL A 179 -17.75 5.67 -16.74
CA VAL A 179 -17.74 4.51 -17.67
C VAL A 179 -16.43 4.45 -18.46
N GLU A 180 -16.04 5.59 -19.04
CA GLU A 180 -14.80 5.73 -19.80
C GLU A 180 -13.56 5.40 -18.95
N LEU A 181 -13.50 5.90 -17.72
CA LEU A 181 -12.40 5.62 -16.79
C LEU A 181 -12.37 4.16 -16.31
N PHE A 182 -13.53 3.58 -16.07
CA PHE A 182 -13.66 2.17 -15.70
C PHE A 182 -13.15 1.28 -16.82
N ASP A 183 -13.61 1.50 -18.05
CA ASP A 183 -13.20 0.71 -19.21
C ASP A 183 -11.70 0.84 -19.48
N PHE A 184 -11.14 2.04 -19.31
CA PHE A 184 -9.70 2.27 -19.38
C PHE A 184 -8.94 1.43 -18.33
N ALA A 185 -9.32 1.53 -17.06
CA ALA A 185 -8.63 0.82 -15.98
C ALA A 185 -8.82 -0.71 -16.08
N TYR A 186 -9.99 -1.16 -16.52
CA TYR A 186 -10.29 -2.56 -16.81
C TYR A 186 -9.39 -3.10 -17.94
N ALA A 187 -9.27 -2.36 -19.05
CA ALA A 187 -8.41 -2.75 -20.16
C ALA A 187 -6.92 -2.79 -19.78
N MET A 188 -6.49 -1.99 -18.79
CA MET A 188 -5.14 -2.08 -18.25
C MET A 188 -4.97 -3.31 -17.34
N ALA A 189 -5.94 -3.61 -16.49
CA ALA A 189 -5.94 -4.80 -15.64
C ALA A 189 -5.86 -6.11 -16.46
N GLU A 190 -6.53 -6.15 -17.61
CA GLU A 190 -6.51 -7.31 -18.53
C GLU A 190 -5.15 -7.55 -19.20
N ARG A 191 -4.31 -6.52 -19.36
CA ARG A 191 -3.00 -6.65 -20.00
C ARG A 191 -1.93 -7.23 -19.09
N ARG A 192 -2.20 -7.35 -17.79
CA ARG A 192 -1.23 -7.84 -16.82
C ARG A 192 -0.99 -9.33 -16.98
N ALA A 193 0.27 -9.72 -16.84
CA ALA A 193 0.62 -11.13 -16.90
C ALA A 193 0.02 -11.90 -15.72
N PRO A 194 -0.37 -13.17 -15.90
CA PRO A 194 -0.76 -14.03 -14.79
C PRO A 194 0.33 -14.05 -13.72
N GLY A 195 -0.04 -13.88 -12.44
CA GLY A 195 0.92 -13.85 -11.34
C GLY A 195 1.41 -12.46 -10.93
N GLN A 196 1.12 -11.41 -11.69
CA GLN A 196 1.35 -10.04 -11.26
C GLN A 196 0.19 -9.53 -10.39
N ASP A 197 0.50 -8.68 -9.42
CA ASP A 197 -0.52 -8.02 -8.62
C ASP A 197 -1.46 -7.21 -9.51
N ASN A 198 -2.74 -7.22 -9.17
CA ASN A 198 -3.79 -6.65 -10.00
C ASN A 198 -4.77 -5.79 -9.16
N ILE A 199 -5.69 -5.15 -9.86
CA ILE A 199 -6.63 -4.15 -9.32
C ILE A 199 -8.08 -4.64 -9.39
N TRP A 200 -8.31 -5.95 -9.57
CA TRP A 200 -9.63 -6.51 -9.81
C TRP A 200 -10.63 -6.22 -8.69
N ALA A 201 -10.20 -6.33 -7.44
CA ALA A 201 -11.05 -6.06 -6.28
C ALA A 201 -11.45 -4.57 -6.23
N GLU A 202 -10.52 -3.65 -6.41
CA GLU A 202 -10.79 -2.21 -6.41
C GLU A 202 -11.61 -1.77 -7.64
N LEU A 203 -11.40 -2.40 -8.79
CA LEU A 203 -12.26 -2.21 -9.96
C LEU A 203 -13.69 -2.66 -9.66
N ALA A 204 -13.87 -3.85 -9.07
CA ALA A 204 -15.18 -4.33 -8.67
C ALA A 204 -15.85 -3.38 -7.67
N ASP A 205 -15.12 -2.94 -6.64
CA ASP A 205 -15.64 -2.03 -5.62
C ASP A 205 -16.10 -0.70 -6.25
N SER A 206 -15.41 -0.22 -7.28
CA SER A 206 -15.79 1.00 -8.00
C SER A 206 -17.16 0.91 -8.69
N LEU A 207 -17.71 -0.29 -8.92
CA LEU A 207 -19.06 -0.47 -9.47
C LEU A 207 -20.14 0.14 -8.57
N GLN A 208 -19.89 0.30 -7.27
CA GLN A 208 -20.81 0.96 -6.35
C GLN A 208 -21.08 2.43 -6.70
N PHE A 209 -20.19 3.06 -7.50
CA PHE A 209 -20.33 4.44 -7.94
C PHE A 209 -21.18 4.60 -9.21
N PHE A 210 -21.79 3.51 -9.69
CA PHE A 210 -22.68 3.51 -10.85
C PHE A 210 -24.12 3.20 -10.43
N SER A 211 -25.08 3.48 -11.32
CA SER A 211 -26.45 3.05 -11.11
C SER A 211 -26.53 1.52 -11.28
N PHE A 212 -26.89 0.79 -10.23
CA PHE A 212 -27.05 -0.67 -10.24
C PHE A 212 -28.17 -1.17 -11.17
N ARG A 213 -29.04 -0.27 -11.66
CA ARG A 213 -30.02 -0.58 -12.71
C ARG A 213 -29.44 -0.49 -14.12
N SER A 214 -28.21 -0.02 -14.26
CA SER A 214 -27.56 0.12 -15.56
C SER A 214 -27.14 -1.25 -16.12
N PRO A 215 -27.42 -1.53 -17.41
CA PRO A 215 -26.87 -2.70 -18.09
C PRO A 215 -25.34 -2.81 -18.00
N PHE A 216 -24.65 -1.66 -17.89
CA PHE A 216 -23.21 -1.61 -17.71
C PHE A 216 -22.75 -2.31 -16.43
N VAL A 217 -23.38 -2.02 -15.28
CA VAL A 217 -22.99 -2.62 -13.99
C VAL A 217 -23.22 -4.12 -14.02
N GLU A 218 -24.36 -4.54 -14.55
CA GLU A 218 -24.69 -5.95 -14.73
C GLU A 218 -23.63 -6.69 -15.57
N GLN A 219 -23.30 -6.14 -16.74
CA GLN A 219 -22.30 -6.72 -17.64
C GLN A 219 -20.93 -6.81 -16.98
N ARG A 220 -20.48 -5.75 -16.29
CA ARG A 220 -19.17 -5.71 -15.64
C ARG A 220 -19.11 -6.60 -14.40
N TYR A 221 -20.17 -6.64 -13.60
CA TYR A 221 -20.28 -7.57 -12.48
C TYR A 221 -20.15 -9.02 -12.96
N GLN A 222 -20.88 -9.39 -14.01
CA GLN A 222 -20.85 -10.75 -14.53
C GLN A 222 -19.49 -11.12 -15.14
N ALA A 223 -18.83 -10.18 -15.82
CA ALA A 223 -17.47 -10.39 -16.33
C ALA A 223 -16.45 -10.62 -15.21
N LEU A 224 -16.56 -9.89 -14.10
CA LEU A 224 -15.71 -10.08 -12.91
C LEU A 224 -16.00 -11.41 -12.20
N LEU A 225 -17.27 -11.80 -12.12
CA LEU A 225 -17.69 -13.06 -11.54
C LEU A 225 -17.15 -14.26 -12.34
N ALA A 226 -17.27 -14.22 -13.68
CA ALA A 226 -16.74 -15.25 -14.56
C ALA A 226 -15.20 -15.38 -14.47
N ARG A 227 -14.52 -14.29 -14.15
CA ARG A 227 -13.06 -14.26 -14.00
C ARG A 227 -12.55 -14.97 -12.74
N LEU A 228 -13.38 -15.17 -11.71
CA LEU A 228 -12.94 -15.78 -10.45
C LEU A 228 -12.17 -17.09 -10.64
N ALA A 229 -12.65 -17.95 -11.55
CA ALA A 229 -12.05 -19.26 -11.82
C ALA A 229 -10.62 -19.19 -12.39
N SER A 230 -10.23 -18.06 -13.02
CA SER A 230 -8.89 -17.88 -13.58
C SER A 230 -7.93 -17.11 -12.67
N LEU A 231 -8.40 -16.61 -11.52
CA LEU A 231 -7.59 -15.81 -10.60
C LEU A 231 -6.81 -16.67 -9.61
N ARG A 232 -5.70 -16.13 -9.10
CA ARG A 232 -4.96 -16.75 -7.99
C ARG A 232 -5.80 -16.73 -6.71
N VAL A 233 -5.46 -17.59 -5.76
CA VAL A 233 -6.15 -17.68 -4.47
C VAL A 233 -6.22 -16.33 -3.75
N SER A 234 -5.13 -15.57 -3.70
CA SER A 234 -5.11 -14.23 -3.08
C SER A 234 -6.05 -13.24 -3.77
N GLU A 235 -6.05 -13.25 -5.11
CA GLU A 235 -6.92 -12.37 -5.91
C GLU A 235 -8.40 -12.75 -5.79
N GLN A 236 -8.71 -14.04 -5.72
CA GLN A 236 -10.06 -14.52 -5.41
C GLN A 236 -10.48 -14.08 -4.01
N ALA A 237 -9.61 -14.23 -3.02
CA ALA A 237 -9.86 -13.84 -1.63
C ALA A 237 -10.14 -12.34 -1.47
N ASP A 238 -9.50 -11.50 -2.29
CA ASP A 238 -9.77 -10.05 -2.32
C ASP A 238 -11.06 -9.73 -3.09
N LEU A 239 -11.35 -10.40 -4.20
CA LEU A 239 -12.47 -10.06 -5.09
C LEU A 239 -13.83 -10.58 -4.60
N ILE A 240 -13.89 -11.80 -4.06
CA ILE A 240 -15.15 -12.42 -3.60
C ILE A 240 -15.91 -11.58 -2.56
N PRO A 241 -15.29 -11.05 -1.49
CA PRO A 241 -16.01 -10.23 -0.53
C PRO A 241 -16.54 -8.94 -1.18
N VAL A 242 -15.79 -8.34 -2.11
CA VAL A 242 -16.25 -7.14 -2.82
C VAL A 242 -17.48 -7.45 -3.68
N LEU A 243 -17.44 -8.50 -4.50
CA LEU A 243 -18.59 -8.91 -5.30
C LEU A 243 -19.80 -9.28 -4.42
N SER A 244 -19.56 -9.92 -3.27
CA SER A 244 -20.60 -10.24 -2.30
C SER A 244 -21.25 -8.97 -1.75
N ASN A 245 -20.45 -7.97 -1.37
CA ASN A 245 -20.94 -6.68 -0.88
C ASN A 245 -21.83 -5.97 -1.92
N LEU A 246 -21.47 -6.04 -3.21
CA LEU A 246 -22.26 -5.45 -4.29
C LEU A 246 -23.69 -6.03 -4.39
N LEU A 247 -23.92 -7.26 -3.91
CA LEU A 247 -25.26 -7.85 -3.85
C LEU A 247 -26.20 -7.06 -2.92
N LEU A 248 -25.68 -6.36 -1.91
CA LEU A 248 -26.48 -5.52 -1.01
C LEU A 248 -27.15 -4.33 -1.73
N TYR A 249 -26.58 -3.89 -2.85
CA TYR A 249 -27.09 -2.80 -3.67
C TYR A 249 -27.94 -3.29 -4.85
N SER A 250 -28.01 -4.61 -5.05
CA SER A 250 -28.87 -5.21 -6.07
C SER A 250 -30.33 -5.08 -5.68
N ASN A 251 -31.22 -5.12 -6.68
CA ASN A 251 -32.66 -5.16 -6.40
C ASN A 251 -33.00 -6.48 -5.71
N LYS A 252 -33.66 -6.42 -4.54
CA LYS A 252 -34.06 -7.63 -3.77
C LYS A 252 -35.00 -8.56 -4.53
N THR A 253 -35.71 -8.03 -5.53
CA THR A 253 -36.61 -8.84 -6.38
C THR A 253 -35.90 -9.40 -7.62
N ASP A 254 -34.60 -9.14 -7.79
CA ASP A 254 -33.83 -9.69 -8.91
C ASP A 254 -33.62 -11.20 -8.70
N PRO A 255 -34.18 -12.07 -9.56
CA PRO A 255 -34.07 -13.52 -9.42
C PRO A 255 -32.63 -14.04 -9.56
N ARG A 256 -31.69 -13.21 -10.07
CA ARG A 256 -30.28 -13.58 -10.22
C ARG A 256 -29.49 -13.48 -8.92
N VAL A 257 -30.00 -12.75 -7.91
CA VAL A 257 -29.28 -12.52 -6.64
C VAL A 257 -29.01 -13.84 -5.90
N PRO A 258 -29.97 -14.76 -5.71
CA PRO A 258 -29.71 -16.06 -5.10
C PRO A 258 -28.67 -16.90 -5.86
N GLU A 259 -28.71 -16.90 -7.19
CA GLU A 259 -27.75 -17.65 -8.03
C GLU A 259 -26.33 -17.11 -7.86
N ARG A 260 -26.16 -15.78 -7.90
CA ARG A 260 -24.87 -15.11 -7.67
C ARG A 260 -24.34 -15.37 -6.27
N TYR A 261 -25.21 -15.29 -5.26
CA TYR A 261 -24.87 -15.60 -3.88
C TYR A 261 -24.33 -17.04 -3.75
N ALA A 262 -25.06 -18.01 -4.33
CA ALA A 262 -24.66 -19.41 -4.29
C ALA A 262 -23.32 -19.66 -5.00
N LEU A 263 -23.08 -18.98 -6.12
CA LEU A 263 -21.81 -19.06 -6.85
C LEU A 263 -20.65 -18.47 -6.05
N LEU A 264 -20.80 -17.25 -5.50
CA LEU A 264 -19.78 -16.60 -4.68
C LEU A 264 -19.45 -17.42 -3.44
N ARG A 265 -20.47 -18.00 -2.79
CA ARG A 265 -20.29 -18.90 -1.65
C ARG A 265 -19.52 -20.16 -2.03
N ARG A 266 -19.84 -20.78 -3.17
CA ARG A 266 -19.08 -21.94 -3.66
C ARG A 266 -17.60 -21.60 -3.82
N HIS A 267 -17.30 -20.47 -4.46
CA HIS A 267 -15.91 -20.01 -4.60
C HIS A 267 -15.26 -19.71 -3.25
N ALA A 268 -15.96 -19.03 -2.34
CA ALA A 268 -15.45 -18.73 -1.01
C ALA A 268 -15.04 -20.00 -0.24
N LEU A 269 -15.89 -21.03 -0.26
CA LEU A 269 -15.63 -22.30 0.44
C LEU A 269 -14.54 -23.15 -0.23
N GLN A 270 -14.19 -22.87 -1.49
CA GLN A 270 -13.08 -23.51 -2.19
C GLN A 270 -11.71 -22.87 -1.89
N LEU A 271 -11.68 -21.67 -1.29
CA LEU A 271 -10.43 -21.04 -0.87
C LEU A 271 -9.79 -21.84 0.28
N PRO A 272 -8.45 -21.78 0.46
CA PRO A 272 -7.81 -22.30 1.67
C PRO A 272 -8.34 -21.60 2.94
N PRO A 273 -8.46 -22.30 4.08
CA PRO A 273 -9.03 -21.73 5.31
C PRO A 273 -8.43 -20.40 5.75
N SER A 274 -7.13 -20.18 5.52
CA SER A 274 -6.43 -18.91 5.84
C SER A 274 -6.94 -17.70 5.05
N HIS A 275 -7.65 -17.91 3.94
CA HIS A 275 -8.17 -16.87 3.05
C HIS A 275 -9.71 -16.79 3.04
N GLN A 276 -10.41 -17.70 3.73
CA GLN A 276 -11.87 -17.77 3.69
C GLN A 276 -12.57 -16.67 4.51
N GLY A 277 -11.94 -16.21 5.60
CA GLY A 277 -12.62 -15.42 6.64
C GLY A 277 -13.36 -14.18 6.14
N ALA A 278 -12.73 -13.37 5.29
CA ALA A 278 -13.34 -12.15 4.75
C ALA A 278 -14.55 -12.48 3.83
N SER A 279 -14.38 -13.45 2.93
CA SER A 279 -15.43 -13.91 2.01
C SER A 279 -16.63 -14.47 2.77
N VAL A 280 -16.40 -15.37 3.72
CA VAL A 280 -17.43 -16.01 4.55
C VAL A 280 -18.15 -14.96 5.40
N GLY A 281 -17.42 -14.07 6.08
CA GLY A 281 -18.00 -13.00 6.88
C GLY A 281 -18.88 -12.07 6.06
N MET A 282 -18.44 -11.68 4.86
CA MET A 282 -19.23 -10.83 3.97
C MET A 282 -20.49 -11.55 3.47
N LEU A 283 -20.37 -12.81 3.03
CA LEU A 283 -21.52 -13.61 2.60
C LEU A 283 -22.52 -13.85 3.74
N ALA A 284 -22.05 -14.03 4.97
CA ALA A 284 -22.90 -14.11 6.16
C ALA A 284 -23.71 -12.83 6.38
N SER A 285 -23.09 -11.67 6.20
CA SER A 285 -23.79 -10.37 6.27
C SER A 285 -24.81 -10.18 5.14
N CYS A 286 -24.55 -10.79 3.98
CA CYS A 286 -25.39 -10.70 2.80
C CYS A 286 -26.59 -11.67 2.83
N VAL A 287 -26.63 -12.66 3.72
CA VAL A 287 -27.74 -13.64 3.83
C VAL A 287 -29.11 -12.97 3.83
N ARG A 288 -29.23 -11.80 4.48
CA ARG A 288 -30.48 -11.03 4.59
C ARG A 288 -31.10 -10.60 3.26
N ILE A 289 -30.36 -10.67 2.15
CA ILE A 289 -30.88 -10.36 0.80
C ILE A 289 -31.64 -11.52 0.18
N LEU A 290 -31.45 -12.74 0.72
CA LEU A 290 -32.11 -13.95 0.24
C LEU A 290 -33.54 -14.06 0.81
N PRO A 291 -34.41 -14.88 0.19
CA PRO A 291 -35.72 -15.21 0.75
C PRO A 291 -35.60 -15.71 2.19
N GLN A 292 -36.50 -15.25 3.07
CA GLN A 292 -36.44 -15.53 4.51
C GLN A 292 -36.35 -17.02 4.84
N ALA A 293 -37.04 -17.86 4.05
CA ALA A 293 -37.03 -19.32 4.20
C ALA A 293 -35.63 -19.94 4.04
N GLU A 294 -34.75 -19.31 3.27
CA GLU A 294 -33.42 -19.82 2.97
C GLU A 294 -32.35 -19.27 3.91
N GLN A 295 -32.60 -18.15 4.58
CA GLN A 295 -31.58 -17.40 5.32
C GLN A 295 -30.85 -18.24 6.37
N PHE A 296 -31.61 -18.96 7.22
CA PHE A 296 -31.02 -19.78 8.29
C PHE A 296 -30.18 -20.94 7.75
N ALA A 297 -30.68 -21.62 6.71
CA ALA A 297 -29.97 -22.73 6.07
C ALA A 297 -28.67 -22.25 5.45
N GLN A 298 -28.70 -21.10 4.78
CA GLN A 298 -27.53 -20.50 4.13
C GLN A 298 -26.48 -20.06 5.16
N TYR A 299 -26.91 -19.43 6.25
CA TYR A 299 -26.03 -19.03 7.35
C TYR A 299 -25.31 -20.23 8.00
N THR A 300 -26.01 -21.34 8.18
CA THR A 300 -25.45 -22.55 8.79
C THR A 300 -24.38 -23.21 7.92
N GLN A 301 -24.51 -23.12 6.59
CA GLN A 301 -23.53 -23.68 5.62
C GLN A 301 -22.21 -22.88 5.53
N MET A 302 -22.07 -21.80 6.31
CA MET A 302 -20.89 -20.94 6.35
C MET A 302 -20.10 -21.04 7.66
N ARG A 303 -20.50 -21.94 8.57
CA ARG A 303 -19.73 -22.32 9.76
C ARG A 303 -18.77 -23.46 9.45
#